data_AF-A0A2G5E731-F1
#
_entry.id   AF-A0A2G5E731-F1
#
_cell.length_a   1.000
_cell.length_b   1.000
_cell.length_c   1.000
_cell.angle_alpha   90.00
_cell.angle_beta   90.00
_cell.angle_gamma   90.00
#
_symmetry.space_group_name_H-M   'P 1'
#
loop_
_entity.id
_entity.type
_entity.pdbx_description
1 polymer ?
#
loop_
_entity_poly.entity_id
_entity_poly.type
_entity_poly.pdbx_seq_one_letter_code
_entity_poly.pdbx_strand_id
1 'polypeptide(L)'
;MAVQKPFFPLLFKCLLTTFYLLVQCFGSSNAVGGVGQGKLGKWQLLLNNTGVVAMHMALTLQNTVLIFDQTSSGPSGYTLHRSSDGRRCLGLPRSMTDPDCSAHSVEYHIGRNSIRPLRLQTDTWCSSGSILSDGTLLQTGGYGDGYRRIRYFKPCSDRRCDWNESSDSLMDNRWYASNMLLPENDSTIVMGGLRTYTYEFIPKRSSSERSFYLPFLHQTNDRDQHGNNLYPFLHLSADGNLFIFANRDSILFNYKNNTVLKTFPRIPGSGSRNYPSSGSSVILPLDYTNRYQKVEVMVCGGSTTGAYRAARRRNFLTGLSSCGRMVITGKIHRWKMEEMPGPRLLNDMLILPTGQILIINGAKEGSAGWNNAASPSLQPYLYEPTKPSGKRFSVLSSTNIPRMYHSSAILLPDGRVLVAGSNPNNRPQNVSVQYAKHGLNVVPYNEDFTVTFFLGRRPNNLVEFNVYSPPFATHAFSMNQRMLKLRSTGLVRENNGWFSAVVKAPPTPTVAPSGYYMLTVLNGGIPSTSTWVNFIHT
;
A
#
# COMPACT_ATOMS: atom_id res chain seq x y z
N MET A 1 -49.89 1.36 -70.51
CA MET A 1 -50.87 2.34 -71.02
C MET A 1 -51.38 3.16 -69.84
N ALA A 2 -51.76 4.42 -70.06
CA ALA A 2 -52.49 5.21 -69.06
C ALA A 2 -53.91 4.61 -68.83
N VAL A 3 -54.72 5.04 -67.85
CA VAL A 3 -55.53 6.27 -67.96
C VAL A 3 -56.28 6.56 -66.64
N GLN A 4 -56.29 7.86 -66.26
CA GLN A 4 -57.27 8.64 -65.47
C GLN A 4 -57.75 8.28 -64.02
N LYS A 5 -57.55 9.30 -63.14
CA LYS A 5 -58.43 9.73 -62.01
C LYS A 5 -59.63 10.56 -62.56
N PRO A 6 -60.48 11.28 -61.77
CA PRO A 6 -60.93 11.22 -60.35
C PRO A 6 -62.49 11.28 -60.20
N PHE A 7 -63.04 11.53 -58.99
CA PHE A 7 -64.08 12.53 -58.60
C PHE A 7 -64.64 12.15 -57.18
N PHE A 8 -64.40 12.86 -56.05
CA PHE A 8 -65.03 14.10 -55.49
C PHE A 8 -66.48 13.93 -54.93
N PRO A 9 -66.94 14.67 -53.87
CA PRO A 9 -66.32 15.07 -52.58
C PRO A 9 -67.34 15.06 -51.37
N LEU A 10 -67.21 16.01 -50.41
CA LEU A 10 -68.07 16.38 -49.24
C LEU A 10 -67.83 15.56 -47.95
N LEU A 11 -67.65 16.08 -46.73
CA LEU A 11 -67.33 17.41 -46.13
C LEU A 11 -66.31 17.15 -44.96
N PHE A 12 -65.68 18.06 -44.20
CA PHE A 12 -65.56 19.53 -44.07
C PHE A 12 -64.13 19.81 -43.47
N LYS A 13 -63.38 20.89 -43.75
CA LYS A 13 -63.36 22.20 -43.06
C LYS A 13 -63.61 22.11 -41.54
N CYS A 14 -62.77 22.56 -40.61
CA CYS A 14 -61.81 23.69 -40.54
C CYS A 14 -60.96 23.52 -39.24
N LEU A 15 -59.80 24.13 -39.00
CA LEU A 15 -58.81 24.85 -39.83
C LEU A 15 -57.49 24.95 -39.00
N LEU A 16 -56.32 24.78 -39.65
CA LEU A 16 -55.09 25.63 -39.57
C LEU A 16 -54.46 26.00 -38.19
N THR A 17 -53.14 26.22 -38.01
CA THR A 17 -51.87 26.18 -38.81
C THR A 17 -50.71 26.10 -37.76
N THR A 18 -49.39 25.93 -37.99
CA THR A 18 -48.42 26.05 -39.12
C THR A 18 -47.22 25.16 -38.68
N PHE A 19 -46.65 24.19 -39.41
CA PHE A 19 -46.06 24.15 -40.76
C PHE A 19 -44.74 24.97 -40.92
N TYR A 20 -43.56 24.36 -40.71
CA TYR A 20 -42.61 23.99 -41.79
C TYR A 20 -41.41 23.15 -41.33
N LEU A 21 -41.01 22.18 -42.16
CA LEU A 21 -39.77 21.41 -42.06
C LEU A 21 -38.58 22.18 -42.65
N LEU A 22 -37.36 21.92 -42.15
CA LEU A 22 -36.20 21.75 -43.01
C LEU A 22 -35.15 20.80 -42.41
N VAL A 23 -34.74 19.87 -43.27
CA VAL A 23 -33.90 18.68 -43.08
C VAL A 23 -32.43 19.04 -42.79
N GLN A 24 -31.75 18.37 -41.84
CA GLN A 24 -30.57 17.50 -42.10
C GLN A 24 -29.90 16.84 -40.87
N CYS A 25 -29.38 15.62 -41.13
CA CYS A 25 -28.23 14.93 -40.51
C CYS A 25 -28.30 14.29 -39.10
N PHE A 26 -28.42 12.95 -39.13
CA PHE A 26 -27.70 11.94 -38.32
C PHE A 26 -27.41 12.17 -36.82
N GLY A 27 -27.99 11.33 -35.96
CA GLY A 27 -27.59 11.24 -34.55
C GLY A 27 -28.43 10.31 -33.66
N SER A 28 -28.66 9.05 -34.06
CA SER A 28 -29.49 8.09 -33.32
C SER A 28 -28.97 7.79 -31.91
N SER A 29 -29.42 8.55 -30.92
CA SER A 29 -29.05 8.39 -29.51
C SER A 29 -30.12 7.60 -28.75
N ASN A 30 -30.13 6.28 -28.93
CA ASN A 30 -30.95 5.40 -28.09
C ASN A 30 -30.48 5.48 -26.63
N ALA A 31 -31.42 5.68 -25.72
CA ALA A 31 -31.14 5.84 -24.30
C ALA A 31 -30.53 4.57 -23.70
N VAL A 32 -29.28 4.66 -23.21
CA VAL A 32 -28.78 3.77 -22.19
C VAL A 32 -29.14 4.39 -20.84
N GLY A 33 -30.22 3.90 -20.24
CA GLY A 33 -30.65 4.33 -18.91
C GLY A 33 -29.53 4.11 -17.90
N GLY A 34 -29.06 5.19 -17.28
CA GLY A 34 -28.05 5.11 -16.23
C GLY A 34 -28.56 4.30 -15.06
N VAL A 35 -27.99 3.10 -14.87
CA VAL A 35 -28.23 2.32 -13.65
C VAL A 35 -27.73 3.14 -12.47
N GLY A 36 -28.64 3.61 -11.63
CA GLY A 36 -28.32 4.43 -10.48
C GLY A 36 -27.32 3.73 -9.57
N GLN A 37 -26.09 4.26 -9.47
CA GLN A 37 -25.10 3.78 -8.53
C GLN A 37 -25.50 4.15 -7.10
N GLY A 38 -26.36 3.32 -6.51
CA GLY A 38 -26.42 3.18 -5.06
C GLY A 38 -25.00 2.83 -4.57
N LYS A 39 -24.35 3.77 -3.88
CA LYS A 39 -22.95 3.65 -3.47
C LYS A 39 -22.80 2.58 -2.39
N LEU A 40 -22.57 1.34 -2.81
CA LEU A 40 -22.41 0.19 -1.91
C LEU A 40 -21.14 0.33 -1.06
N GLY A 41 -21.27 0.08 0.25
CA GLY A 41 -20.21 0.23 1.23
C GLY A 41 -19.98 1.68 1.69
N LYS A 42 -19.42 1.86 2.89
CA LYS A 42 -19.14 3.16 3.51
C LYS A 42 -17.72 3.19 4.07
N TRP A 43 -17.03 4.31 3.92
CA TRP A 43 -15.74 4.57 4.55
C TRP A 43 -15.93 5.32 5.88
N GLN A 44 -15.09 5.00 6.86
CA GLN A 44 -14.98 5.71 8.13
C GLN A 44 -13.49 5.91 8.43
N LEU A 45 -13.09 7.15 8.69
CA LEU A 45 -11.75 7.45 9.20
C LEU A 45 -11.73 7.14 10.70
N LEU A 46 -10.83 6.26 11.12
CA LEU A 46 -10.70 5.84 12.53
C LEU A 46 -9.61 6.67 13.23
N LEU A 47 -8.42 6.75 12.64
CA LEU A 47 -7.30 7.56 13.12
C LEU A 47 -6.66 8.32 11.94
N ASN A 48 -6.29 9.58 12.18
CA ASN A 48 -5.55 10.39 11.20
C ASN A 48 -4.12 9.88 10.96
N ASN A 49 -3.51 9.29 11.98
CA ASN A 49 -2.16 8.74 11.93
C ASN A 49 -2.04 7.59 12.95
N THR A 50 -1.43 6.48 12.54
CA THR A 50 -1.13 5.31 13.39
C THR A 50 0.25 5.36 14.02
N GLY A 51 1.05 6.41 13.76
CA GLY A 51 2.43 6.60 14.22
C GLY A 51 3.44 5.69 13.53
N VAL A 52 3.05 4.47 13.20
CA VAL A 52 3.80 3.47 12.42
C VAL A 52 3.03 3.16 11.14
N VAL A 53 3.77 2.96 10.04
CA VAL A 53 3.21 2.63 8.72
C VAL A 53 2.69 1.20 8.74
N ALA A 54 1.47 0.98 8.27
CA ALA A 54 0.92 -0.37 8.13
C ALA A 54 1.36 -1.04 6.82
N MET A 55 2.68 -1.21 6.67
CA MET A 55 3.25 -2.10 5.65
C MET A 55 2.84 -3.55 5.94
N HIS A 56 2.84 -3.93 7.21
CA HIS A 56 2.34 -5.22 7.69
C HIS A 56 1.20 -4.99 8.67
N MET A 57 0.18 -5.85 8.59
CA MET A 57 -0.88 -5.96 9.59
C MET A 57 -1.20 -7.42 9.93
N ALA A 58 -1.51 -7.68 11.20
CA ALA A 58 -1.99 -8.98 11.65
C ALA A 58 -3.09 -8.81 12.71
N LEU A 59 -4.24 -9.47 12.52
CA LEU A 59 -5.32 -9.50 13.49
C LEU A 59 -5.00 -10.52 14.59
N THR A 60 -5.22 -10.14 15.85
CA THR A 60 -5.00 -11.00 17.01
C THR A 60 -6.32 -11.55 17.56
N LEU A 61 -6.23 -12.62 18.37
CA LEU A 61 -7.37 -13.15 19.13
C LEU A 61 -7.89 -12.19 20.23
N GLN A 62 -7.20 -11.08 20.51
CA GLN A 62 -7.58 -10.08 21.52
C GLN A 62 -8.35 -8.89 20.92
N ASN A 63 -8.89 -9.02 19.70
CA ASN A 63 -9.51 -7.93 18.95
C ASN A 63 -8.58 -6.71 18.80
N THR A 64 -7.28 -6.97 18.66
CA THR A 64 -6.26 -5.97 18.32
C THR A 64 -5.66 -6.28 16.95
N VAL A 65 -5.13 -5.26 16.28
CA VAL A 65 -4.38 -5.40 15.04
C VAL A 65 -2.96 -4.93 15.32
N LEU A 66 -2.00 -5.84 15.17
CA LEU A 66 -0.59 -5.46 15.09
C LEU A 66 -0.33 -4.75 13.78
N ILE A 67 0.42 -3.66 13.86
CA ILE A 67 0.84 -2.81 12.75
C ILE A 67 2.36 -2.64 12.89
N PHE A 68 3.13 -2.87 11.83
CA PHE A 68 4.58 -2.68 11.88
C PHE A 68 5.19 -2.25 10.55
N ASP A 69 6.30 -1.51 10.65
CA ASP A 69 7.13 -0.99 9.54
C ASP A 69 8.61 -1.37 9.74
N GLN A 70 9.47 -0.98 8.80
CA GLN A 70 10.91 -1.08 8.90
C GLN A 70 11.49 -0.27 10.08
N THR A 71 12.55 -0.76 10.71
CA THR A 71 13.30 -0.02 11.76
C THR A 71 14.30 0.98 11.16
N SER A 72 14.83 0.69 9.97
CA SER A 72 15.83 1.53 9.29
C SER A 72 15.31 2.84 8.67
N SER A 73 14.01 3.16 8.81
CA SER A 73 13.41 4.40 8.24
C SER A 73 13.71 5.67 9.04
N GLY A 74 14.26 5.54 10.26
CA GLY A 74 14.39 6.63 11.22
C GLY A 74 13.12 6.78 12.09
N PRO A 75 12.98 7.88 12.86
CA PRO A 75 11.98 7.95 13.91
C PRO A 75 10.52 7.74 13.46
N SER A 76 9.85 6.81 14.15
CA SER A 76 8.41 6.60 14.07
C SER A 76 7.65 7.53 15.04
N GLY A 77 6.32 7.54 14.96
CA GLY A 77 5.45 8.47 15.71
C GLY A 77 5.38 8.27 17.23
N TYR A 78 6.11 7.30 17.80
CA TYR A 78 6.16 7.06 19.25
C TYR A 78 7.60 6.79 19.71
N THR A 79 7.97 7.37 20.85
CA THR A 79 9.25 7.14 21.53
C THR A 79 9.08 6.09 22.62
N LEU A 80 9.96 5.10 22.67
CA LEU A 80 10.02 4.08 23.72
C LEU A 80 10.62 4.68 25.00
N HIS A 81 10.34 4.12 26.18
CA HIS A 81 10.88 4.67 27.44
C HIS A 81 12.39 4.39 27.63
N ARG A 82 12.87 3.27 27.06
CA ARG A 82 14.26 2.82 27.08
C ARG A 82 14.66 2.31 25.69
N SER A 83 15.94 2.15 25.45
CA SER A 83 16.54 1.40 24.33
C SER A 83 16.64 -0.11 24.67
N SER A 84 17.07 -0.93 23.72
CA SER A 84 17.37 -2.36 23.89
C SER A 84 18.48 -2.62 24.91
N ASP A 85 19.51 -1.77 24.94
CA ASP A 85 20.60 -1.79 25.94
C ASP A 85 20.21 -1.18 27.31
N GLY A 86 18.96 -0.74 27.47
CA GLY A 86 18.41 -0.27 28.74
C GLY A 86 18.69 1.19 29.08
N ARG A 87 19.42 1.96 28.25
CA ARG A 87 19.52 3.43 28.37
C ARG A 87 18.13 4.07 28.33
N ARG A 88 17.95 5.23 28.97
CA ARG A 88 16.69 5.98 28.87
C ARG A 88 16.65 6.75 27.54
N CYS A 89 15.55 6.64 26.82
CA CYS A 89 15.33 7.37 25.56
C CYS A 89 14.79 8.79 25.75
N LEU A 90 14.28 9.08 26.95
CA LEU A 90 13.87 10.43 27.35
C LEU A 90 15.12 11.25 27.71
N GLY A 91 15.39 12.30 26.93
CA GLY A 91 16.50 13.25 27.17
C GLY A 91 17.57 13.30 26.08
N LEU A 92 17.49 12.48 25.02
CA LEU A 92 18.41 12.58 23.88
C LEU A 92 18.17 13.90 23.09
N PRO A 93 19.23 14.63 22.68
CA PRO A 93 19.10 15.78 21.79
C PRO A 93 18.39 15.39 20.48
N ARG A 94 17.56 16.28 19.91
CA ARG A 94 16.87 16.05 18.62
C ARG A 94 17.81 15.81 17.42
N SER A 95 19.11 16.04 17.56
CA SER A 95 20.17 15.71 16.60
C SER A 95 20.68 14.26 16.72
N MET A 96 20.42 13.58 17.83
CA MET A 96 20.81 12.19 18.11
C MET A 96 19.56 11.32 18.26
N THR A 97 18.81 11.15 17.17
CA THR A 97 17.68 10.23 17.12
C THR A 97 18.18 8.79 17.01
N ASP A 98 18.40 8.15 18.15
CA ASP A 98 18.68 6.71 18.23
C ASP A 98 17.46 5.93 17.69
N PRO A 99 17.59 5.11 16.62
CA PRO A 99 16.47 4.35 16.07
C PRO A 99 15.85 3.39 17.09
N ASP A 100 16.65 2.84 18.00
CA ASP A 100 16.21 1.92 19.07
C ASP A 100 15.35 2.60 20.16
N CYS A 101 15.26 3.93 20.11
CA CYS A 101 14.34 4.73 20.91
C CYS A 101 12.98 4.97 20.25
N SER A 102 12.74 4.49 19.03
CA SER A 102 11.47 4.64 18.31
C SER A 102 10.67 3.33 18.28
N ALA A 103 9.36 3.41 18.43
CA ALA A 103 8.49 2.24 18.29
C ALA A 103 8.11 2.05 16.82
N HIS A 104 8.66 1.01 16.18
CA HIS A 104 8.38 0.64 14.79
C HIS A 104 7.29 -0.44 14.66
N SER A 105 6.71 -0.86 15.78
CA SER A 105 5.48 -1.64 15.84
C SER A 105 4.51 -1.00 16.82
N VAL A 106 3.22 -1.16 16.54
CA VAL A 106 2.14 -0.77 17.44
C VAL A 106 1.02 -1.80 17.43
N GLU A 107 0.29 -1.88 18.54
CA GLU A 107 -0.95 -2.61 18.67
C GLU A 107 -2.14 -1.63 18.65
N TYR A 108 -2.99 -1.74 17.63
CA TYR A 108 -4.24 -0.99 17.50
C TYR A 108 -5.42 -1.78 18.08
N HIS A 109 -6.13 -1.21 19.05
CA HIS A 109 -7.25 -1.87 19.72
C HIS A 109 -8.60 -1.47 19.10
N ILE A 110 -9.27 -2.41 18.43
CA ILE A 110 -10.42 -2.15 17.55
C ILE A 110 -11.55 -1.41 18.28
N GLY A 111 -12.04 -1.95 19.40
CA GLY A 111 -13.17 -1.39 20.13
C GLY A 111 -12.91 -0.09 20.91
N ARG A 112 -11.64 0.32 21.04
CA ARG A 112 -11.24 1.54 21.77
C ARG A 112 -10.65 2.62 20.86
N ASN A 113 -10.45 2.31 19.58
CA ASN A 113 -9.80 3.18 18.61
C ASN A 113 -8.47 3.78 19.15
N SER A 114 -7.66 2.95 19.82
CA SER A 114 -6.49 3.39 20.60
C SER A 114 -5.26 2.57 20.27
N ILE A 115 -4.08 3.17 20.40
CA ILE A 115 -2.80 2.55 20.04
C ILE A 115 -1.92 2.32 21.28
N ARG A 116 -1.16 1.22 21.27
CA ARG A 116 -0.05 0.92 22.21
C ARG A 116 1.25 0.72 21.41
N PRO A 117 2.34 1.46 21.69
CA PRO A 117 3.64 1.20 21.06
C PRO A 117 4.25 -0.12 21.55
N LEU A 118 5.02 -0.77 20.66
CA LEU A 118 5.72 -2.04 20.87
C LEU A 118 7.18 -1.91 20.40
N ARG A 119 8.10 -2.70 20.97
CA ARG A 119 9.50 -2.76 20.51
C ARG A 119 9.64 -3.79 19.39
N LEU A 120 10.29 -3.38 18.29
CA LEU A 120 10.96 -4.31 17.37
C LEU A 120 12.46 -4.11 17.52
N GLN A 121 13.22 -5.21 17.62
CA GLN A 121 14.67 -5.17 17.83
C GLN A 121 15.43 -5.03 16.50
N THR A 122 15.02 -5.77 15.48
CA THR A 122 15.70 -5.87 14.17
C THR A 122 14.70 -5.62 13.03
N ASP A 123 15.18 -5.27 11.83
CA ASP A 123 14.31 -4.72 10.79
C ASP A 123 13.33 -5.75 10.17
N THR A 124 12.04 -5.42 10.15
CA THR A 124 10.95 -6.22 9.56
C THR A 124 10.60 -5.85 8.11
N TRP A 125 11.36 -4.96 7.45
CA TRP A 125 11.05 -4.47 6.10
C TRP A 125 10.86 -5.60 5.08
N CYS A 126 9.69 -5.63 4.42
CA CYS A 126 9.29 -6.66 3.46
C CYS A 126 9.60 -8.10 3.91
N SER A 127 9.34 -8.35 5.20
CA SER A 127 9.26 -9.67 5.79
C SER A 127 7.88 -10.32 5.57
N SER A 128 7.67 -11.49 6.14
CA SER A 128 6.44 -12.27 6.05
C SER A 128 6.10 -12.94 7.39
N GLY A 129 4.92 -13.55 7.51
CA GLY A 129 4.50 -14.19 8.76
C GLY A 129 3.20 -14.99 8.64
N SER A 130 2.81 -15.63 9.74
CA SER A 130 1.58 -16.43 9.87
C SER A 130 1.14 -16.47 11.33
N ILE A 131 -0.17 -16.60 11.57
CA ILE A 131 -0.72 -16.86 12.90
C ILE A 131 -0.62 -18.36 13.17
N LEU A 132 -0.01 -18.72 14.30
CA LEU A 132 0.10 -20.09 14.81
C LEU A 132 -1.22 -20.54 15.46
N SER A 133 -1.35 -21.84 15.72
CA SER A 133 -2.55 -22.46 16.29
C SER A 133 -2.94 -21.89 17.66
N ASP A 134 -1.98 -21.41 18.45
CA ASP A 134 -2.20 -20.77 19.75
C ASP A 134 -2.52 -19.26 19.68
N GLY A 135 -2.61 -18.69 18.46
CA GLY A 135 -2.85 -17.28 18.21
C GLY A 135 -1.61 -16.39 18.24
N THR A 136 -0.40 -16.94 18.44
CA THR A 136 0.86 -16.22 18.33
C THR A 136 1.14 -15.86 16.86
N LEU A 137 1.50 -14.61 16.58
CA LEU A 137 2.06 -14.24 15.29
C LEU A 137 3.52 -14.70 15.22
N LEU A 138 3.82 -15.62 14.31
CA LEU A 138 5.18 -15.91 13.86
C LEU A 138 5.49 -15.00 12.65
N GLN A 139 6.55 -14.22 12.76
CA GLN A 139 7.06 -13.32 11.73
C GLN A 139 8.51 -13.72 11.42
N THR A 140 8.88 -13.75 10.13
CA THR A 140 10.19 -14.25 9.67
C THR A 140 10.80 -13.37 8.60
N GLY A 141 12.11 -13.18 8.69
CA GLY A 141 12.88 -12.38 7.73
C GLY A 141 12.71 -10.88 7.91
N GLY A 142 13.13 -10.13 6.89
CA GLY A 142 13.21 -8.66 6.93
C GLY A 142 14.37 -8.16 6.07
N TYR A 143 14.93 -7.02 6.44
CA TYR A 143 16.06 -6.39 5.74
C TYR A 143 17.29 -6.30 6.66
N GLY A 144 18.50 -6.31 6.10
CA GLY A 144 19.74 -6.12 6.88
C GLY A 144 19.90 -7.12 8.03
N ASP A 145 19.88 -6.62 9.27
CA ASP A 145 19.96 -7.43 10.49
C ASP A 145 18.78 -8.40 10.67
N GLY A 146 17.65 -8.10 10.04
CA GLY A 146 16.42 -8.88 10.03
C GLY A 146 16.38 -10.04 9.04
N TYR A 147 17.31 -10.14 8.08
CA TYR A 147 17.23 -11.11 6.96
C TYR A 147 17.00 -12.57 7.38
N ARG A 148 17.52 -12.97 8.54
CA ARG A 148 17.45 -14.36 9.05
C ARG A 148 16.71 -14.50 10.37
N ARG A 149 16.03 -13.44 10.82
CA ARG A 149 15.38 -13.36 12.13
C ARG A 149 14.01 -14.03 12.15
N ILE A 150 13.68 -14.57 13.32
CA ILE A 150 12.42 -15.22 13.64
C ILE A 150 11.87 -14.49 14.86
N ARG A 151 10.68 -13.91 14.77
CA ARG A 151 10.07 -13.09 15.82
C ARG A 151 8.67 -13.58 16.11
N TYR A 152 8.31 -13.60 17.39
CA TYR A 152 7.01 -14.03 17.88
C TYR A 152 6.32 -12.88 18.60
N PHE A 153 5.02 -12.70 18.37
CA PHE A 153 4.19 -11.86 19.23
C PHE A 153 3.00 -12.68 19.72
N LYS A 154 2.96 -12.91 21.04
CA LYS A 154 1.84 -13.60 21.70
C LYS A 154 0.90 -12.56 22.33
N PRO A 155 -0.35 -12.42 21.83
CA PRO A 155 -1.30 -11.44 22.35
C PRO A 155 -1.67 -11.71 23.83
N CYS A 156 -1.93 -10.64 24.58
CA CYS A 156 -2.21 -10.67 26.01
C CYS A 156 -3.34 -9.70 26.38
N SER A 157 -4.12 -10.04 27.41
CA SER A 157 -5.22 -9.20 27.92
C SER A 157 -4.72 -8.05 28.80
N ASP A 158 -3.62 -8.24 29.53
CA ASP A 158 -3.03 -7.25 30.45
C ASP A 158 -2.24 -6.12 29.75
N ARG A 159 -2.00 -6.27 28.43
CA ARG A 159 -1.25 -5.34 27.57
C ARG A 159 0.23 -5.17 27.97
N ARG A 160 0.85 -6.20 28.57
CA ARG A 160 2.29 -6.21 28.91
C ARG A 160 3.17 -7.03 27.97
N CYS A 161 2.58 -7.86 27.12
CA CYS A 161 3.26 -8.58 26.04
C CYS A 161 3.88 -7.63 25.01
N ASP A 162 5.06 -8.00 24.51
CA ASP A 162 5.78 -7.33 23.43
C ASP A 162 6.37 -8.41 22.49
N TRP A 163 7.09 -8.01 21.45
CA TRP A 163 7.77 -8.95 20.56
C TRP A 163 8.89 -9.72 21.28
N ASN A 164 8.98 -11.02 20.97
CA ASN A 164 10.06 -11.90 21.38
C ASN A 164 10.86 -12.34 20.15
N GLU A 165 12.14 -11.99 20.06
CA GLU A 165 13.02 -12.45 18.98
C GLU A 165 13.70 -13.76 19.37
N SER A 166 13.63 -14.76 18.50
CA SER A 166 14.20 -16.07 18.76
C SER A 166 15.73 -16.04 18.71
N SER A 167 16.36 -16.89 19.51
CA SER A 167 17.77 -17.27 19.33
C SER A 167 18.00 -18.08 18.05
N ASP A 168 16.96 -18.76 17.55
CA ASP A 168 17.02 -19.48 16.28
C ASP A 168 16.98 -18.52 15.09
N SER A 169 17.66 -18.93 14.02
CA SER A 169 17.70 -18.20 12.75
C SER A 169 17.29 -19.08 11.58
N LEU A 170 16.67 -18.43 10.58
CA LEU A 170 16.47 -18.97 9.25
C LEU A 170 17.81 -19.41 8.66
N MET A 171 17.79 -20.42 7.80
CA MET A 171 18.96 -20.91 7.07
C MET A 171 19.41 -19.94 5.99
N ASP A 172 18.46 -19.42 5.19
CA ASP A 172 18.75 -18.46 4.13
C ASP A 172 18.22 -17.06 4.46
N ASN A 173 18.71 -16.05 3.74
CA ASN A 173 18.18 -14.69 3.83
C ASN A 173 16.77 -14.62 3.21
N ARG A 174 15.80 -14.15 3.99
CA ARG A 174 14.39 -14.02 3.61
C ARG A 174 13.98 -12.54 3.58
N TRP A 175 13.94 -11.98 2.37
CA TRP A 175 13.42 -10.64 2.07
C TRP A 175 12.48 -10.75 0.86
N TYR A 176 11.23 -10.32 0.98
CA TYR A 176 10.14 -10.66 0.03
C TYR A 176 9.90 -12.18 -0.11
N ALA A 177 10.03 -12.92 0.99
CA ALA A 177 9.63 -14.33 1.09
C ALA A 177 8.13 -14.45 1.43
N SER A 178 7.53 -15.61 1.23
CA SER A 178 6.16 -15.91 1.70
C SER A 178 6.19 -16.94 2.83
N ASN A 179 5.27 -16.82 3.79
CA ASN A 179 4.99 -17.86 4.78
C ASN A 179 3.67 -18.56 4.45
N MET A 180 3.54 -19.81 4.89
CA MET A 180 2.26 -20.50 5.00
C MET A 180 2.27 -21.40 6.23
N LEU A 181 1.20 -21.37 7.02
CA LEU A 181 0.98 -22.34 8.11
C LEU A 181 0.69 -23.72 7.52
N LEU A 182 1.34 -24.74 8.06
CA LEU A 182 1.16 -26.14 7.65
C LEU A 182 0.20 -26.84 8.63
N PRO A 183 -0.54 -27.87 8.20
CA PRO A 183 -1.47 -28.61 9.07
C PRO A 183 -0.82 -29.34 10.25
N GLU A 184 0.50 -29.52 10.23
CA GLU A 184 1.22 -30.41 11.12
C GLU A 184 2.19 -29.62 12.02
N ASN A 185 2.15 -29.97 13.32
CA ASN A 185 3.10 -29.55 14.35
C ASN A 185 3.27 -28.03 14.52
N ASP A 186 2.20 -27.26 14.25
CA ASP A 186 2.17 -25.79 14.29
C ASP A 186 3.34 -25.12 13.55
N SER A 187 3.76 -25.76 12.46
CA SER A 187 4.93 -25.37 11.68
C SER A 187 4.54 -24.50 10.49
N THR A 188 5.44 -23.60 10.10
CA THR A 188 5.29 -22.79 8.88
C THR A 188 6.37 -23.12 7.88
N ILE A 189 6.04 -23.08 6.59
CA ILE A 189 7.02 -23.05 5.51
C ILE A 189 7.35 -21.60 5.17
N VAL A 190 8.64 -21.29 5.03
CA VAL A 190 9.13 -19.98 4.55
C VAL A 190 9.75 -20.20 3.17
N MET A 191 9.22 -19.52 2.15
CA MET A 191 9.56 -19.81 0.75
C MET A 191 10.03 -18.57 -0.03
N GLY A 192 11.13 -18.76 -0.76
CA GLY A 192 11.68 -17.75 -1.65
C GLY A 192 12.33 -16.57 -0.92
N GLY A 193 12.36 -15.44 -1.61
CA GLY A 193 13.04 -14.22 -1.21
C GLY A 193 13.92 -13.68 -2.34
N LEU A 194 14.39 -12.43 -2.24
CA LEU A 194 15.22 -11.80 -3.26
C LEU A 194 16.52 -12.61 -3.49
N ARG A 195 16.63 -13.22 -4.68
CA ARG A 195 17.72 -14.13 -5.08
C ARG A 195 17.83 -15.43 -4.24
N THR A 196 16.79 -15.76 -3.46
CA THR A 196 16.72 -16.99 -2.65
C THR A 196 15.74 -17.97 -3.30
N TYR A 197 16.24 -19.12 -3.75
CA TYR A 197 15.48 -20.10 -4.54
C TYR A 197 15.17 -21.39 -3.75
N THR A 198 14.98 -21.24 -2.45
CA THR A 198 14.80 -22.34 -1.49
C THR A 198 13.54 -22.15 -0.66
N TYR A 199 13.15 -23.18 0.09
CA TYR A 199 12.25 -23.06 1.23
C TYR A 199 12.85 -23.72 2.48
N GLU A 200 12.27 -23.44 3.65
CA GLU A 200 12.64 -24.03 4.93
C GLU A 200 11.44 -24.06 5.89
N PHE A 201 11.58 -24.71 7.05
CA PHE A 201 10.52 -24.86 8.05
C PHE A 201 10.87 -24.15 9.36
N ILE A 202 9.86 -23.53 9.98
CA ILE A 202 9.96 -22.90 11.31
C ILE A 202 8.80 -23.41 12.19
N PRO A 203 9.08 -24.07 13.33
CA PRO A 203 10.40 -24.50 13.80
C PRO A 203 11.04 -25.54 12.84
N LYS A 204 12.36 -25.70 12.94
CA LYS A 204 13.09 -26.72 12.18
C LYS A 204 12.73 -28.11 12.72
N ARG A 205 12.62 -29.09 11.82
CA ARG A 205 12.28 -30.49 12.16
C ARG A 205 13.42 -31.24 12.84
N SER A 206 14.65 -30.80 12.62
CA SER A 206 15.86 -31.25 13.33
C SER A 206 16.90 -30.12 13.38
N SER A 207 17.84 -30.21 14.32
CA SER A 207 18.97 -29.27 14.43
C SER A 207 19.89 -29.26 13.20
N SER A 208 19.92 -30.36 12.44
CA SER A 208 20.67 -30.53 11.20
C SER A 208 19.92 -30.07 9.94
N GLU A 209 18.63 -29.72 10.04
CA GLU A 209 17.82 -29.34 8.88
C GLU A 209 18.38 -28.09 8.18
N ARG A 210 18.43 -28.17 6.85
CA ARG A 210 18.88 -27.10 5.95
C ARG A 210 17.71 -26.63 5.10
N SER A 211 17.90 -25.52 4.38
CA SER A 211 16.93 -25.12 3.36
C SER A 211 16.95 -26.08 2.16
N PHE A 212 15.81 -26.22 1.51
CA PHE A 212 15.58 -27.13 0.39
C PHE A 212 15.51 -26.32 -0.90
N TYR A 213 16.34 -26.64 -1.89
CA TYR A 213 16.31 -25.98 -3.20
C TYR A 213 15.05 -26.36 -3.98
N LEU A 214 14.36 -25.35 -4.51
CA LEU A 214 13.14 -25.50 -5.32
C LEU A 214 13.36 -24.87 -6.70
N PRO A 215 13.70 -25.66 -7.74
CA PRO A 215 14.04 -25.16 -9.08
C PRO A 215 13.00 -24.21 -9.69
N PHE A 216 11.73 -24.40 -9.37
CA PHE A 216 10.61 -23.56 -9.80
C PHE A 216 10.80 -22.07 -9.44
N LEU A 217 11.39 -21.76 -8.28
CA LEU A 217 11.67 -20.39 -7.87
C LEU A 217 12.82 -19.76 -8.68
N HIS A 218 13.74 -20.56 -9.21
CA HIS A 218 14.78 -20.07 -10.11
C HIS A 218 14.23 -19.86 -11.52
N GLN A 219 13.44 -20.82 -12.02
CA GLN A 219 12.86 -20.81 -13.37
C GLN A 219 11.87 -19.67 -13.60
N THR A 220 11.14 -19.25 -12.57
CA THR A 220 10.16 -18.15 -12.64
C THR A 220 10.78 -16.75 -12.45
N ASN A 221 12.08 -16.66 -12.15
CA ASN A 221 12.75 -15.41 -11.81
C ASN A 221 13.07 -14.54 -13.05
N ASP A 222 12.33 -13.45 -13.18
CA ASP A 222 12.54 -12.38 -14.15
C ASP A 222 13.67 -11.45 -13.66
N ARG A 223 14.92 -11.86 -13.91
CA ARG A 223 16.13 -11.12 -13.50
C ARG A 223 16.10 -9.66 -13.97
N ASP A 224 15.53 -9.42 -15.14
CA ASP A 224 15.44 -8.11 -15.79
C ASP A 224 14.41 -7.15 -15.16
N GLN A 225 13.46 -7.68 -14.37
CA GLN A 225 12.41 -6.93 -13.67
C GLN A 225 12.45 -7.12 -12.15
N HIS A 226 13.65 -7.31 -11.58
CA HIS A 226 13.83 -7.46 -10.12
C HIS A 226 13.05 -8.67 -9.54
N GLY A 227 12.90 -9.72 -10.34
CA GLY A 227 12.39 -11.04 -9.96
C GLY A 227 11.01 -11.37 -10.52
N ASN A 228 10.04 -10.46 -10.43
CA ASN A 228 8.60 -10.71 -10.71
C ASN A 228 8.03 -12.01 -10.12
N ASN A 229 8.70 -12.58 -9.11
CA ASN A 229 8.41 -13.88 -8.52
C ASN A 229 8.62 -13.88 -6.99
N LEU A 230 8.83 -12.71 -6.40
CA LEU A 230 8.94 -12.51 -4.97
C LEU A 230 7.55 -12.36 -4.33
N TYR A 231 7.41 -12.73 -3.06
CA TYR A 231 6.12 -13.12 -2.48
C TYR A 231 5.39 -14.14 -3.39
N PRO A 232 5.93 -15.35 -3.62
CA PRO A 232 5.21 -16.41 -4.33
C PRO A 232 3.89 -16.69 -3.61
N PHE A 233 2.78 -16.83 -4.34
CA PHE A 233 1.49 -17.08 -3.71
C PHE A 233 1.43 -18.54 -3.28
N LEU A 234 1.29 -18.76 -1.98
CA LEU A 234 1.17 -20.08 -1.37
C LEU A 234 -0.28 -20.28 -0.95
N HIS A 235 -0.92 -21.35 -1.41
CA HIS A 235 -2.23 -21.76 -0.94
C HIS A 235 -2.18 -23.24 -0.56
N LEU A 236 -2.59 -23.59 0.65
CA LEU A 236 -2.75 -24.97 1.06
C LEU A 236 -3.99 -25.56 0.37
N SER A 237 -3.80 -26.66 -0.34
CA SER A 237 -4.87 -27.44 -0.96
C SER A 237 -5.44 -28.46 0.05
N ALA A 238 -6.70 -28.86 -0.14
CA ALA A 238 -7.44 -29.75 0.76
C ALA A 238 -6.86 -31.19 0.82
N ASP A 239 -5.97 -31.55 -0.11
CA ASP A 239 -5.17 -32.79 -0.10
C ASP A 239 -3.85 -32.67 0.68
N GLY A 240 -3.63 -31.56 1.40
CA GLY A 240 -2.45 -31.31 2.21
C GLY A 240 -1.21 -30.85 1.43
N ASN A 241 -1.30 -30.69 0.12
CA ASN A 241 -0.23 -30.18 -0.74
C ASN A 241 -0.28 -28.65 -0.90
N LEU A 242 0.82 -28.03 -1.30
CA LEU A 242 0.87 -26.57 -1.53
C LEU A 242 0.70 -26.27 -3.02
N PHE A 243 -0.28 -25.44 -3.35
CA PHE A 243 -0.27 -24.70 -4.61
C PHE A 243 0.69 -23.53 -4.49
N ILE A 244 1.67 -23.46 -5.38
CA ILE A 244 2.67 -22.38 -5.45
C ILE A 244 2.50 -21.70 -6.80
N PHE A 245 2.23 -20.40 -6.80
CA PHE A 245 2.20 -19.58 -8.00
C PHE A 245 3.32 -18.53 -7.94
N ALA A 246 4.10 -18.42 -9.02
CA ALA A 246 5.18 -17.45 -9.13
C ALA A 246 5.28 -16.89 -10.56
N ASN A 247 5.31 -15.57 -10.67
CA ASN A 247 5.30 -14.78 -11.90
C ASN A 247 4.03 -14.96 -12.74
N ARG A 248 3.91 -16.12 -13.40
CA ARG A 248 2.78 -16.56 -14.24
C ARG A 248 2.53 -18.07 -14.23
N ASP A 249 3.45 -18.83 -13.64
CA ASP A 249 3.44 -20.28 -13.62
C ASP A 249 2.97 -20.76 -12.26
N SER A 250 2.52 -22.01 -12.18
CA SER A 250 2.16 -22.62 -10.91
C SER A 250 2.34 -24.12 -10.88
N ILE A 251 2.58 -24.63 -9.68
CA ILE A 251 2.78 -26.05 -9.39
C ILE A 251 1.94 -26.49 -8.19
N LEU A 252 1.63 -27.79 -8.12
CA LEU A 252 1.22 -28.47 -6.89
C LEU A 252 2.44 -29.19 -6.32
N PHE A 253 2.76 -28.91 -5.07
CA PHE A 253 4.03 -29.28 -4.45
C PHE A 253 3.82 -30.01 -3.13
N ASN A 254 4.44 -31.19 -3.03
CA ASN A 254 4.54 -31.94 -1.78
C ASN A 254 5.84 -31.52 -1.07
N TYR A 255 5.69 -30.62 -0.11
CA TYR A 255 6.78 -30.07 0.70
C TYR A 255 7.36 -31.07 1.72
N LYS A 256 6.70 -32.21 1.97
CA LYS A 256 7.25 -33.26 2.85
C LYS A 256 8.34 -34.03 2.12
N ASN A 257 8.11 -34.33 0.84
CA ASN A 257 9.00 -35.15 0.02
C ASN A 257 9.90 -34.32 -0.93
N ASN A 258 9.76 -32.99 -0.93
CA ASN A 258 10.40 -32.07 -1.89
C ASN A 258 10.08 -32.40 -3.36
N THR A 259 8.82 -32.76 -3.67
CA THR A 259 8.42 -33.18 -5.02
C THR A 259 7.34 -32.29 -5.64
N VAL A 260 7.53 -31.95 -6.92
CA VAL A 260 6.48 -31.33 -7.75
C VAL A 260 5.54 -32.44 -8.22
N LEU A 261 4.31 -32.43 -7.73
CA LEU A 261 3.28 -33.42 -8.11
C LEU A 261 2.61 -33.08 -9.45
N LYS A 262 2.54 -31.78 -9.78
CA LYS A 262 1.86 -31.29 -10.98
C LYS A 262 2.39 -29.91 -11.36
N THR A 263 2.58 -29.66 -12.65
CA THR A 263 2.72 -28.31 -13.21
C THR A 263 1.40 -27.93 -13.87
N PHE A 264 0.86 -26.77 -13.52
CA PHE A 264 -0.38 -26.26 -14.10
C PHE A 264 -0.10 -25.44 -15.36
N PRO A 265 -1.09 -25.26 -16.27
CA PRO A 265 -0.95 -24.33 -17.38
C PRO A 265 -0.56 -22.92 -16.89
N ARG A 266 0.31 -22.23 -17.63
CA ARG A 266 0.65 -20.82 -17.40
C ARG A 266 -0.61 -19.95 -17.49
N ILE A 267 -0.75 -18.95 -16.62
CA ILE A 267 -1.90 -18.03 -16.70
C ILE A 267 -1.86 -17.24 -18.04
N PRO A 268 -2.96 -17.17 -18.81
CA PRO A 268 -3.01 -16.42 -20.07
C PRO A 268 -2.69 -14.92 -19.94
N GLY A 269 -2.38 -14.28 -21.09
CA GLY A 269 -2.09 -12.85 -21.21
C GLY A 269 -0.61 -12.50 -21.30
N SER A 270 -0.26 -11.28 -20.90
CA SER A 270 1.11 -10.76 -20.74
C SER A 270 1.24 -10.07 -19.36
N GLY A 271 2.45 -9.69 -18.96
CA GLY A 271 2.71 -9.14 -17.62
C GLY A 271 2.74 -10.17 -16.49
N SER A 272 3.22 -9.74 -15.32
CA SER A 272 3.54 -10.60 -14.18
C SER A 272 2.62 -10.33 -12.99
N ARG A 273 2.42 -11.33 -12.12
CA ARG A 273 1.48 -11.24 -11.00
C ARG A 273 2.15 -11.10 -9.63
N ASN A 274 3.40 -11.50 -9.44
CA ASN A 274 4.09 -11.39 -8.15
C ASN A 274 4.97 -10.12 -8.08
N TYR A 275 5.57 -9.82 -6.93
CA TYR A 275 6.36 -8.60 -6.74
C TYR A 275 7.60 -8.58 -7.67
N PRO A 276 7.95 -7.43 -8.30
CA PRO A 276 7.37 -6.09 -8.11
C PRO A 276 6.08 -5.78 -8.88
N SER A 277 5.68 -6.55 -9.89
CA SER A 277 4.42 -6.29 -10.60
C SER A 277 3.18 -6.35 -9.71
N SER A 278 3.19 -7.19 -8.66
CA SER A 278 2.30 -7.14 -7.49
C SER A 278 0.79 -7.10 -7.77
N GLY A 279 0.27 -8.17 -8.36
CA GLY A 279 -1.12 -8.55 -8.20
C GLY A 279 -1.34 -9.27 -6.86
N SER A 280 -2.48 -9.92 -6.72
CA SER A 280 -2.83 -10.68 -5.50
C SER A 280 -3.57 -11.97 -5.84
N SER A 281 -3.71 -12.86 -4.87
CA SER A 281 -4.33 -14.17 -5.03
C SER A 281 -5.04 -14.64 -3.78
N VAL A 282 -6.14 -15.36 -3.97
CA VAL A 282 -6.89 -16.05 -2.90
C VAL A 282 -7.21 -17.48 -3.30
N ILE A 283 -7.26 -18.36 -2.32
CA ILE A 283 -8.08 -19.57 -2.37
C ILE A 283 -9.55 -19.13 -2.23
N LEU A 284 -10.43 -19.56 -3.14
CA LEU A 284 -11.85 -19.26 -3.02
C LEU A 284 -12.49 -20.11 -1.92
N PRO A 285 -13.61 -19.66 -1.30
CA PRO A 285 -14.24 -20.37 -0.19
C PRO A 285 -14.45 -21.86 -0.47
N LEU A 286 -13.92 -22.70 0.41
CA LEU A 286 -14.14 -24.14 0.38
C LEU A 286 -15.53 -24.44 0.93
N ASP A 287 -16.24 -25.38 0.30
CA ASP A 287 -17.66 -25.58 0.52
C ASP A 287 -17.95 -27.04 0.93
N TYR A 288 -18.68 -27.20 2.04
CA TYR A 288 -19.03 -28.49 2.62
C TYR A 288 -19.90 -29.36 1.70
N THR A 289 -20.66 -28.74 0.78
CA THR A 289 -21.53 -29.45 -0.19
C THR A 289 -20.72 -30.31 -1.17
N ASN A 290 -19.47 -29.92 -1.46
CA ASN A 290 -18.50 -30.74 -2.20
C ASN A 290 -17.48 -31.45 -1.29
N ARG A 291 -17.77 -31.52 0.02
CA ARG A 291 -16.89 -32.10 1.07
C ARG A 291 -15.49 -31.47 1.07
N TYR A 292 -15.41 -30.17 0.75
CA TYR A 292 -14.17 -29.40 0.60
C TYR A 292 -13.21 -29.90 -0.49
N GLN A 293 -13.64 -30.81 -1.37
CA GLN A 293 -12.80 -31.43 -2.41
C GLN A 293 -12.48 -30.49 -3.58
N LYS A 294 -13.30 -29.46 -3.81
CA LYS A 294 -13.08 -28.48 -4.89
C LYS A 294 -12.29 -27.29 -4.36
N VAL A 295 -10.98 -27.29 -4.61
CA VAL A 295 -10.13 -26.12 -4.36
C VAL A 295 -9.99 -25.32 -5.64
N GLU A 296 -10.36 -24.03 -5.60
CA GLU A 296 -10.26 -23.11 -6.73
C GLU A 296 -9.48 -21.87 -6.32
N VAL A 297 -8.39 -21.58 -7.03
CA VAL A 297 -7.56 -20.38 -6.80
C VAL A 297 -7.98 -19.27 -7.75
N MET A 298 -7.83 -18.03 -7.30
CA MET A 298 -8.02 -16.81 -8.07
C MET A 298 -6.74 -15.96 -8.01
N VAL A 299 -6.30 -15.42 -9.14
CA VAL A 299 -5.14 -14.52 -9.26
C VAL A 299 -5.57 -13.29 -10.06
N CYS A 300 -5.39 -12.10 -9.53
CA CYS A 300 -5.84 -10.85 -10.15
C CYS A 300 -4.76 -9.77 -10.17
N GLY A 301 -4.85 -8.89 -11.17
CA GLY A 301 -4.04 -7.69 -11.23
C GLY A 301 -2.56 -7.98 -11.47
N GLY A 302 -1.72 -7.02 -11.10
CA GLY A 302 -0.29 -7.01 -11.42
C GLY A 302 0.01 -6.01 -12.53
N SER A 303 1.16 -6.15 -13.18
CA SER A 303 1.67 -5.13 -14.11
C SER A 303 2.11 -5.73 -15.44
N THR A 304 1.94 -4.95 -16.51
CA THR A 304 2.40 -5.28 -17.87
C THR A 304 3.91 -5.58 -17.90
N THR A 305 4.35 -6.43 -18.84
CA THR A 305 5.77 -6.79 -19.01
C THR A 305 6.63 -5.52 -19.12
N GLY A 306 7.74 -5.46 -18.39
CA GLY A 306 8.65 -4.30 -18.40
C GLY A 306 8.30 -3.16 -17.43
N ALA A 307 7.15 -3.24 -16.73
CA ALA A 307 6.65 -2.14 -15.90
C ALA A 307 7.61 -1.69 -14.79
N TYR A 308 8.35 -2.59 -14.13
CA TYR A 308 9.33 -2.20 -13.11
C TYR A 308 10.47 -1.35 -13.68
N ARG A 309 11.04 -1.79 -14.81
CA ARG A 309 12.10 -1.05 -15.53
C ARG A 309 11.59 0.31 -16.03
N ALA A 310 10.36 0.38 -16.51
CA ALA A 310 9.72 1.62 -16.96
C ALA A 310 9.47 2.58 -15.79
N ALA A 311 8.92 2.09 -14.68
CA ALA A 311 8.63 2.87 -13.47
C ALA A 311 9.91 3.50 -12.87
N ARG A 312 11.02 2.75 -12.86
CA ARG A 312 12.35 3.25 -12.49
C ARG A 312 12.85 4.42 -13.35
N ARG A 313 12.27 4.61 -14.55
CA ARG A 313 12.50 5.73 -15.48
C ARG A 313 11.33 6.73 -15.50
N ARG A 314 10.44 6.70 -14.50
CA ARG A 314 9.21 7.52 -14.39
C ARG A 314 8.16 7.31 -15.49
N ASN A 315 8.24 6.21 -16.23
CA ASN A 315 7.20 5.79 -17.16
C ASN A 315 6.33 4.71 -16.51
N PHE A 316 5.11 5.06 -16.11
CA PHE A 316 4.21 4.16 -15.39
C PHE A 316 3.30 3.41 -16.37
N LEU A 317 3.65 2.17 -16.71
CA LEU A 317 2.83 1.35 -17.61
C LEU A 317 1.55 0.88 -16.94
N THR A 318 0.45 0.78 -17.69
CA THR A 318 -0.84 0.30 -17.18
C THR A 318 -0.73 -1.08 -16.53
N GLY A 319 -1.37 -1.21 -15.36
CA GLY A 319 -1.55 -2.46 -14.65
C GLY A 319 -2.48 -3.42 -15.40
N LEU A 320 -2.56 -4.66 -14.93
CA LEU A 320 -3.44 -5.67 -15.52
C LEU A 320 -4.85 -5.53 -14.93
N SER A 321 -5.87 -5.51 -15.80
CA SER A 321 -7.27 -5.68 -15.39
C SER A 321 -7.65 -7.15 -15.22
N SER A 322 -6.87 -8.08 -15.79
CA SER A 322 -7.26 -9.49 -15.87
C SER A 322 -7.15 -10.23 -14.53
N CYS A 323 -8.15 -11.07 -14.28
CA CYS A 323 -8.24 -12.06 -13.23
C CYS A 323 -8.35 -13.46 -13.84
N GLY A 324 -7.62 -14.43 -13.32
CA GLY A 324 -7.77 -15.84 -13.67
C GLY A 324 -8.25 -16.67 -12.49
N ARG A 325 -9.18 -17.60 -12.73
CA ARG A 325 -9.60 -18.65 -11.79
C ARG A 325 -9.26 -20.03 -12.31
N MET A 326 -8.79 -20.93 -11.44
CA MET A 326 -8.48 -22.31 -11.81
C MET A 326 -8.80 -23.27 -10.66
N VAL A 327 -9.51 -24.36 -10.95
CA VAL A 327 -9.67 -25.48 -10.02
C VAL A 327 -8.37 -26.28 -10.03
N ILE A 328 -7.74 -26.44 -8.87
CA ILE A 328 -6.41 -27.09 -8.74
C ILE A 328 -6.52 -28.57 -8.37
N THR A 329 -7.63 -28.98 -7.76
CA THR A 329 -7.97 -30.39 -7.51
C THR A 329 -8.61 -31.04 -8.75
N GLY A 330 -8.60 -32.38 -8.79
CA GLY A 330 -9.10 -33.15 -9.94
C GLY A 330 -8.09 -33.31 -11.09
N LYS A 331 -8.60 -33.60 -12.29
CA LYS A 331 -7.81 -33.98 -13.48
C LYS A 331 -7.72 -32.89 -14.57
N ILE A 332 -8.64 -31.94 -14.61
CA ILE A 332 -8.72 -30.92 -15.68
C ILE A 332 -8.48 -29.53 -15.07
N HIS A 333 -7.41 -28.88 -15.52
CA HIS A 333 -7.00 -27.57 -15.02
C HIS A 333 -6.96 -26.58 -16.17
N ARG A 334 -7.76 -25.51 -16.08
CA ARG A 334 -7.81 -24.44 -17.08
C ARG A 334 -8.14 -23.13 -16.41
N TRP A 335 -7.35 -22.10 -16.71
CA TRP A 335 -7.65 -20.74 -16.32
C TRP A 335 -8.92 -20.24 -17.02
N LYS A 336 -9.91 -19.83 -16.21
CA LYS A 336 -11.07 -19.06 -16.64
C LYS A 336 -10.73 -17.59 -16.39
N MET A 337 -10.54 -16.83 -17.46
CA MET A 337 -10.16 -15.42 -17.38
C MET A 337 -11.40 -14.52 -17.37
N GLU A 338 -11.37 -13.47 -16.56
CA GLU A 338 -12.34 -12.37 -16.52
C GLU A 338 -11.58 -11.05 -16.34
N GLU A 339 -12.15 -9.93 -16.76
CA GLU A 339 -11.58 -8.60 -16.51
C GLU A 339 -12.24 -7.94 -15.29
N MET A 340 -11.42 -7.35 -14.41
CA MET A 340 -11.88 -6.41 -13.39
C MET A 340 -12.45 -5.14 -14.05
N PRO A 341 -13.27 -4.33 -13.34
CA PRO A 341 -13.75 -3.04 -13.84
C PRO A 341 -12.67 -1.99 -14.20
N GLY A 342 -11.39 -2.28 -13.92
CA GLY A 342 -10.26 -1.45 -14.30
C GLY A 342 -8.92 -2.12 -13.96
N PRO A 343 -7.80 -1.61 -14.52
CA PRO A 343 -6.46 -2.11 -14.24
C PRO A 343 -6.09 -1.93 -12.77
N ARG A 344 -5.42 -2.92 -12.16
CA ARG A 344 -4.99 -2.83 -10.77
C ARG A 344 -3.69 -3.59 -10.48
N LEU A 345 -2.78 -2.93 -9.78
CA LEU A 345 -1.62 -3.50 -9.10
C LEU A 345 -1.57 -2.99 -7.66
N LEU A 346 -0.73 -3.58 -6.80
CA LEU A 346 -0.54 -3.21 -5.39
C LEU A 346 -1.82 -3.36 -4.55
N ASN A 347 -2.68 -4.32 -4.93
CA ASN A 347 -3.97 -4.51 -4.31
C ASN A 347 -3.95 -5.67 -3.30
N ASP A 348 -4.78 -5.52 -2.29
CA ASP A 348 -5.15 -6.61 -1.40
C ASP A 348 -6.34 -7.38 -2.01
N MET A 349 -6.46 -8.66 -1.68
CA MET A 349 -7.65 -9.46 -1.91
C MET A 349 -8.05 -10.14 -0.61
N LEU A 350 -9.25 -9.86 -0.12
CA LEU A 350 -9.77 -10.36 1.14
C LEU A 350 -11.03 -11.19 0.89
N ILE A 351 -11.09 -12.38 1.48
CA ILE A 351 -12.33 -13.16 1.55
C ILE A 351 -13.18 -12.54 2.66
N LEU A 352 -14.39 -12.09 2.35
CA LEU A 352 -15.35 -11.57 3.33
C LEU A 352 -16.14 -12.73 3.97
N PRO A 353 -16.80 -12.53 5.14
CA PRO A 353 -17.65 -13.54 5.76
C PRO A 353 -18.81 -14.04 4.87
N THR A 354 -19.18 -13.26 3.86
CA THR A 354 -20.19 -13.61 2.83
C THR A 354 -19.66 -14.54 1.73
N GLY A 355 -18.37 -14.92 1.77
CA GLY A 355 -17.69 -15.66 0.69
C GLY A 355 -17.40 -14.82 -0.56
N GLN A 356 -17.77 -13.54 -0.57
CA GLN A 356 -17.40 -12.58 -1.62
C GLN A 356 -15.95 -12.15 -1.44
N ILE A 357 -15.26 -11.80 -2.53
CA ILE A 357 -13.87 -11.34 -2.49
C ILE A 357 -13.84 -9.82 -2.66
N LEU A 358 -13.31 -9.11 -1.67
CA LEU A 358 -13.03 -7.69 -1.76
C LEU A 358 -11.64 -7.48 -2.38
N ILE A 359 -11.59 -6.76 -3.50
CA ILE A 359 -10.36 -6.28 -4.12
C ILE A 359 -10.22 -4.80 -3.81
N ILE A 360 -9.21 -4.44 -3.02
CA ILE A 360 -9.06 -3.10 -2.43
C ILE A 360 -7.60 -2.64 -2.51
N ASN A 361 -7.37 -1.35 -2.26
CA ASN A 361 -6.07 -0.69 -2.42
C ASN A 361 -5.50 -0.78 -3.85
N GLY A 362 -4.34 -0.18 -4.05
CA GLY A 362 -3.57 -0.29 -5.26
C GLY A 362 -3.55 0.94 -6.17
N ALA A 363 -2.94 0.73 -7.32
CA ALA A 363 -2.70 1.71 -8.38
C ALA A 363 -3.20 1.17 -9.72
N LYS A 364 -3.40 2.05 -10.71
CA LYS A 364 -3.74 1.69 -12.09
C LYS A 364 -2.51 1.55 -12.98
N GLU A 365 -1.40 2.18 -12.62
CA GLU A 365 -0.18 2.28 -13.45
C GLU A 365 1.11 2.13 -12.61
N GLY A 366 2.14 1.52 -13.21
CA GLY A 366 3.50 1.41 -12.67
C GLY A 366 3.85 0.02 -12.12
N SER A 367 4.54 -0.01 -10.99
CA SER A 367 4.95 -1.23 -10.28
C SER A 367 5.14 -0.95 -8.78
N ALA A 368 5.42 -1.98 -7.99
CA ALA A 368 5.83 -1.80 -6.60
C ALA A 368 7.20 -1.11 -6.46
N GLY A 369 7.44 -0.59 -5.25
CA GLY A 369 8.59 0.25 -4.90
C GLY A 369 8.21 1.71 -4.65
N TRP A 370 9.03 2.44 -3.89
CA TRP A 370 8.81 3.86 -3.61
C TRP A 370 8.73 4.67 -4.91
N ASN A 371 7.65 5.44 -5.07
CA ASN A 371 7.41 6.31 -6.22
C ASN A 371 7.44 5.59 -7.58
N ASN A 372 7.18 4.27 -7.61
CA ASN A 372 7.15 3.45 -8.83
C ASN A 372 5.73 3.28 -9.43
N ALA A 373 4.71 3.92 -8.86
CA ALA A 373 3.33 3.81 -9.32
C ALA A 373 2.60 5.16 -9.31
N ALA A 374 1.56 5.26 -10.15
CA ALA A 374 0.72 6.44 -10.32
C ALA A 374 -0.77 6.04 -10.41
N SER A 375 -1.66 7.03 -10.54
CA SER A 375 -3.11 6.82 -10.77
C SER A 375 -3.76 5.87 -9.72
N PRO A 376 -3.96 6.30 -8.47
CA PRO A 376 -4.45 5.43 -7.39
C PRO A 376 -5.85 4.84 -7.66
N SER A 377 -6.06 3.59 -7.25
CA SER A 377 -7.29 2.83 -7.49
C SER A 377 -8.29 2.97 -6.34
N LEU A 378 -8.89 4.17 -6.25
CA LEU A 378 -9.70 4.63 -5.10
C LEU A 378 -11.04 3.90 -4.87
N GLN A 379 -11.63 3.29 -5.90
CA GLN A 379 -12.87 2.49 -5.78
C GLN A 379 -12.52 1.02 -5.55
N PRO A 380 -12.96 0.36 -4.47
CA PRO A 380 -12.83 -1.09 -4.33
C PRO A 380 -13.75 -1.85 -5.28
N TYR A 381 -13.42 -3.11 -5.57
CA TYR A 381 -14.29 -4.03 -6.31
C TYR A 381 -14.73 -5.18 -5.41
N LEU A 382 -16.02 -5.51 -5.44
CA LEU A 382 -16.56 -6.72 -4.81
C LEU A 382 -16.76 -7.76 -5.89
N TYR A 383 -16.15 -8.94 -5.72
CA TYR A 383 -16.28 -10.07 -6.62
C TYR A 383 -17.11 -11.18 -5.99
N GLU A 384 -18.07 -11.70 -6.73
CA GLU A 384 -19.06 -12.67 -6.26
C GLU A 384 -18.85 -14.02 -6.96
N PRO A 385 -18.16 -14.99 -6.33
CA PRO A 385 -17.66 -16.18 -7.03
C PRO A 385 -18.74 -17.08 -7.64
N THR A 386 -19.96 -17.02 -7.12
CA THR A 386 -21.14 -17.82 -7.49
C THR A 386 -21.95 -17.23 -8.66
N LYS A 387 -21.83 -15.92 -8.93
CA LYS A 387 -22.57 -15.28 -10.04
C LYS A 387 -22.07 -15.78 -11.41
N PRO A 388 -22.87 -15.65 -12.49
CA PRO A 388 -22.41 -15.92 -13.85
C PRO A 388 -21.23 -15.01 -14.26
N SER A 389 -20.40 -15.48 -15.19
CA SER A 389 -19.26 -14.70 -15.69
C SER A 389 -19.72 -13.35 -16.24
N GLY A 390 -18.92 -12.29 -16.04
CA GLY A 390 -19.27 -10.93 -16.45
C GLY A 390 -20.34 -10.23 -15.60
N LYS A 391 -20.99 -10.93 -14.65
CA LYS A 391 -21.88 -10.34 -13.62
C LYS A 391 -21.31 -10.43 -12.20
N ARG A 392 -20.03 -10.78 -12.07
CA ARG A 392 -19.39 -11.04 -10.76
C ARG A 392 -18.83 -9.82 -10.07
N PHE A 393 -18.47 -8.76 -10.80
CA PHE A 393 -17.85 -7.57 -10.23
C PHE A 393 -18.88 -6.47 -9.99
N SER A 394 -18.88 -5.92 -8.77
CA SER A 394 -19.57 -4.69 -8.39
C SER A 394 -18.55 -3.65 -7.93
N VAL A 395 -18.75 -2.38 -8.28
CA VAL A 395 -17.88 -1.27 -7.84
C VAL A 395 -18.42 -0.66 -6.56
N LEU A 396 -17.58 -0.52 -5.53
CA LEU A 396 -17.94 0.03 -4.23
C LEU A 396 -17.60 1.52 -4.13
N SER A 397 -18.09 2.17 -3.07
CA SER A 397 -17.79 3.55 -2.70
C SER A 397 -16.30 3.88 -2.75
N SER A 398 -15.94 4.99 -3.40
CA SER A 398 -14.56 5.48 -3.46
C SER A 398 -14.07 5.98 -2.10
N THR A 399 -12.80 5.75 -1.79
CA THR A 399 -12.06 6.52 -0.77
C THR A 399 -11.51 7.82 -1.36
N ASN A 400 -11.15 8.77 -0.50
CA ASN A 400 -10.38 9.97 -0.84
C ASN A 400 -8.89 9.84 -0.47
N ILE A 401 -8.48 8.73 0.17
CA ILE A 401 -7.11 8.49 0.64
C ILE A 401 -6.46 7.41 -0.24
N PRO A 402 -5.44 7.75 -1.07
CA PRO A 402 -4.67 6.76 -1.80
C PRO A 402 -4.00 5.74 -0.87
N ARG A 403 -4.14 4.46 -1.23
CA ARG A 403 -3.49 3.31 -0.58
C ARG A 403 -2.87 2.48 -1.72
N MET A 404 -1.55 2.54 -1.86
CA MET A 404 -0.74 1.98 -2.95
C MET A 404 0.37 1.08 -2.35
N TYR A 405 1.63 1.20 -2.75
CA TYR A 405 2.71 0.36 -2.19
C TYR A 405 2.83 0.53 -0.66
N HIS A 406 3.07 -0.57 0.06
CA HIS A 406 3.01 -0.64 1.54
C HIS A 406 1.68 -0.17 2.16
N SER A 407 0.56 -0.21 1.43
CA SER A 407 -0.73 -0.35 2.11
C SER A 407 -0.97 -1.80 2.50
N SER A 408 -1.88 -2.00 3.45
CA SER A 408 -2.44 -3.31 3.79
C SER A 408 -3.94 -3.14 4.03
N ALA A 409 -4.69 -4.22 3.82
CA ALA A 409 -6.07 -4.34 4.27
C ALA A 409 -6.26 -5.64 5.06
N ILE A 410 -7.07 -5.63 6.12
CA ILE A 410 -7.37 -6.82 6.91
C ILE A 410 -8.84 -6.83 7.35
N LEU A 411 -9.46 -8.01 7.29
CA LEU A 411 -10.82 -8.24 7.80
C LEU A 411 -10.81 -8.19 9.33
N LEU A 412 -11.81 -7.53 9.92
CA LEU A 412 -12.02 -7.46 11.37
C LEU A 412 -13.11 -8.44 11.82
N PRO A 413 -13.15 -8.83 13.11
CA PRO A 413 -14.16 -9.74 13.66
C PRO A 413 -15.61 -9.26 13.52
N ASP A 414 -15.83 -7.95 13.39
CA ASP A 414 -17.15 -7.33 13.17
C ASP A 414 -17.54 -7.21 11.69
N GLY A 415 -16.78 -7.86 10.79
CA GLY A 415 -17.03 -7.87 9.35
C GLY A 415 -16.57 -6.60 8.61
N ARG A 416 -16.09 -5.56 9.31
CA ARG A 416 -15.45 -4.40 8.67
C ARG A 416 -14.07 -4.77 8.14
N VAL A 417 -13.52 -3.92 7.26
CA VAL A 417 -12.14 -4.05 6.78
C VAL A 417 -11.34 -2.84 7.23
N LEU A 418 -10.25 -3.08 7.97
CA LEU A 418 -9.29 -2.04 8.34
C LEU A 418 -8.30 -1.83 7.19
N VAL A 419 -8.05 -0.57 6.83
CA VAL A 419 -7.18 -0.20 5.71
C VAL A 419 -6.20 0.90 6.12
N ALA A 420 -4.91 0.61 6.06
CA ALA A 420 -3.83 1.51 6.51
C ALA A 420 -2.60 1.47 5.57
N GLY A 421 -1.52 2.16 5.93
CA GLY A 421 -0.42 2.52 5.01
C GLY A 421 -0.82 3.71 4.12
N SER A 422 -0.17 4.05 3.01
CA SER A 422 1.03 3.50 2.38
C SER A 422 2.33 4.09 2.93
N ASN A 423 3.45 3.87 2.22
CA ASN A 423 4.69 4.60 2.43
C ASN A 423 4.43 6.10 2.68
N PRO A 424 4.94 6.68 3.77
CA PRO A 424 4.91 8.10 3.95
C PRO A 424 5.79 8.73 2.87
N ASN A 425 5.25 9.76 2.23
CA ASN A 425 6.09 10.65 1.45
C ASN A 425 7.11 11.34 2.37
N ASN A 426 8.30 11.63 1.84
CA ASN A 426 9.40 12.27 2.59
C ASN A 426 9.01 13.69 3.06
N ARG A 427 8.31 13.79 4.20
CA ARG A 427 8.03 15.05 4.90
C ARG A 427 9.32 15.59 5.51
N PRO A 428 9.71 16.86 5.26
CA PRO A 428 10.81 17.48 5.98
C PRO A 428 10.49 17.55 7.47
N GLN A 429 11.43 17.12 8.31
CA GLN A 429 11.30 17.16 9.77
C GLN A 429 12.32 18.11 10.40
N ASN A 430 12.16 18.40 11.69
CA ASN A 430 13.07 19.21 12.49
C ASN A 430 13.50 20.52 11.81
N VAL A 431 12.54 21.22 11.19
CA VAL A 431 12.79 22.51 10.53
C VAL A 431 13.14 23.57 11.59
N SER A 432 14.31 24.19 11.45
CA SER A 432 14.76 25.29 12.28
C SER A 432 15.36 26.42 11.45
N VAL A 433 15.13 27.65 11.90
CA VAL A 433 15.76 28.86 11.35
C VAL A 433 16.99 29.17 12.19
N GLN A 434 18.12 29.39 11.55
CA GLN A 434 19.34 29.92 12.15
C GLN A 434 19.46 31.40 11.81
N TYR A 435 19.61 32.23 12.84
CA TYR A 435 19.68 33.68 12.73
C TYR A 435 21.15 34.13 12.68
N ALA A 436 21.49 35.04 11.76
CA ALA A 436 22.88 35.47 11.52
C ALA A 436 23.47 36.40 12.58
N LYS A 437 22.63 37.07 13.40
CA LYS A 437 23.08 37.98 14.47
C LYS A 437 22.96 37.31 15.85
N HIS A 438 24.09 37.17 16.53
CA HIS A 438 24.16 36.66 17.91
C HIS A 438 23.35 37.56 18.87
N GLY A 439 22.13 37.13 19.22
CA GLY A 439 21.30 37.74 20.26
C GLY A 439 19.86 38.10 19.86
N LEU A 440 19.53 38.16 18.56
CA LEU A 440 18.18 38.52 18.10
C LEU A 440 17.59 37.43 17.20
N ASN A 441 16.46 36.84 17.61
CA ASN A 441 15.74 35.78 16.88
C ASN A 441 14.89 36.36 15.73
N VAL A 442 15.53 37.09 14.83
CA VAL A 442 14.89 37.91 13.79
C VAL A 442 15.68 37.87 12.48
N VAL A 443 14.97 37.97 11.36
CA VAL A 443 15.55 38.03 10.01
C VAL A 443 15.27 39.42 9.41
N PRO A 444 16.29 40.19 9.06
CA PRO A 444 16.10 41.48 8.37
C PRO A 444 15.57 41.27 6.95
N TYR A 445 14.88 42.27 6.40
CA TYR A 445 14.49 42.25 4.98
C TYR A 445 15.71 42.19 4.05
N ASN A 446 15.53 41.52 2.91
CA ASN A 446 16.54 41.30 1.87
C ASN A 446 17.81 40.55 2.31
N GLU A 447 17.97 40.18 3.57
CA GLU A 447 19.07 39.33 4.04
C GLU A 447 18.83 37.85 3.73
N ASP A 448 19.91 37.08 3.69
CA ASP A 448 19.86 35.62 3.58
C ASP A 448 19.90 35.00 4.99
N PHE A 449 19.07 33.97 5.22
CA PHE A 449 19.01 33.22 6.48
C PHE A 449 19.03 31.72 6.22
N THR A 450 19.55 30.95 7.17
CA THR A 450 19.72 29.50 6.99
C THR A 450 18.54 28.74 7.59
N VAL A 451 17.90 27.90 6.78
CA VAL A 451 16.88 26.92 7.21
C VAL A 451 17.53 25.54 7.22
N THR A 452 17.69 24.95 8.39
CA THR A 452 18.10 23.55 8.52
C THR A 452 16.90 22.64 8.72
N PHE A 453 16.92 21.47 8.08
CA PHE A 453 15.84 20.48 8.19
C PHE A 453 16.37 19.07 7.91
N PHE A 454 15.67 18.06 8.42
CA PHE A 454 16.02 16.66 8.25
C PHE A 454 15.23 16.01 7.10
N LEU A 455 15.95 15.28 6.24
CA LEU A 455 15.40 14.33 5.27
C LEU A 455 16.34 13.10 5.20
N GLY A 456 15.93 11.97 5.76
CA GLY A 456 16.73 10.73 5.77
C GLY A 456 17.08 10.15 4.38
N ARG A 457 16.54 10.70 3.30
CA ARG A 457 16.86 10.38 1.90
C ARG A 457 17.03 11.69 1.11
N ARG A 458 17.67 11.65 -0.07
CA ARG A 458 17.78 12.84 -0.94
C ARG A 458 16.39 13.46 -1.20
N PRO A 459 16.28 14.80 -1.29
CA PRO A 459 14.99 15.45 -1.56
C PRO A 459 14.50 15.07 -2.95
N ASN A 460 13.21 15.28 -3.20
CA ASN A 460 12.70 15.34 -4.57
C ASN A 460 13.33 16.55 -5.29
N ASN A 461 13.28 16.56 -6.62
CA ASN A 461 13.89 17.61 -7.46
C ASN A 461 13.37 19.04 -7.19
N LEU A 462 12.34 19.20 -6.35
CA LEU A 462 11.76 20.48 -5.95
C LEU A 462 11.61 20.53 -4.42
N VAL A 463 12.40 21.41 -3.79
CA VAL A 463 12.25 21.82 -2.39
C VAL A 463 11.81 23.29 -2.38
N GLU A 464 10.81 23.61 -1.58
CA GLU A 464 10.23 24.96 -1.49
C GLU A 464 10.21 25.45 -0.04
N PHE A 465 10.34 26.76 0.16
CA PHE A 465 10.32 27.41 1.46
C PHE A 465 9.20 28.43 1.46
N ASN A 466 8.08 28.10 2.11
CA ASN A 466 6.89 28.94 2.10
C ASN A 466 6.65 29.53 3.49
N VAL A 467 6.45 30.83 3.58
CA VAL A 467 6.10 31.54 4.81
C VAL A 467 4.65 32.02 4.77
N TYR A 468 3.93 31.87 5.88
CA TYR A 468 2.52 32.27 5.98
C TYR A 468 2.28 33.13 7.23
N SER A 469 1.75 34.34 7.02
CA SER A 469 1.23 35.21 8.08
C SER A 469 -0.09 34.61 8.58
N PRO A 470 -0.22 34.25 9.87
CA PRO A 470 -1.46 33.72 10.43
C PRO A 470 -2.54 34.81 10.47
N PRO A 471 -3.76 34.54 9.98
CA PRO A 471 -4.84 35.53 9.99
C PRO A 471 -5.49 35.68 11.37
N PHE A 472 -6.11 36.83 11.58
CA PHE A 472 -7.24 36.96 12.50
C PHE A 472 -8.53 36.63 11.73
N ALA A 473 -9.24 35.58 12.13
CA ALA A 473 -10.42 35.09 11.41
C ALA A 473 -11.72 35.36 12.18
N THR A 474 -12.68 36.03 11.53
CA THR A 474 -14.01 36.32 12.08
C THR A 474 -15.02 36.52 10.95
N HIS A 475 -16.31 36.24 11.18
CA HIS A 475 -17.40 36.48 10.21
C HIS A 475 -17.09 36.01 8.77
N ALA A 476 -16.57 34.78 8.63
CA ALA A 476 -16.13 34.17 7.35
C ALA A 476 -14.99 34.91 6.61
N PHE A 477 -14.36 35.93 7.21
CA PHE A 477 -13.21 36.64 6.66
C PHE A 477 -11.94 36.38 7.49
N SER A 478 -10.84 36.09 6.79
CA SER A 478 -9.52 35.86 7.39
C SER A 478 -8.62 37.06 7.08
N MET A 479 -8.59 38.02 8.01
CA MET A 479 -7.84 39.27 7.87
C MET A 479 -6.34 39.00 7.97
N ASN A 480 -5.55 39.72 7.17
CA ASN A 480 -4.08 39.77 7.24
C ASN A 480 -3.33 38.44 6.97
N GLN A 481 -3.99 37.39 6.46
CA GLN A 481 -3.25 36.25 5.90
C GLN A 481 -2.45 36.66 4.66
N ARG A 482 -1.22 36.18 4.59
CA ARG A 482 -0.35 36.37 3.42
C ARG A 482 0.63 35.22 3.31
N MET A 483 0.67 34.56 2.16
CA MET A 483 1.63 33.51 1.86
C MET A 483 2.71 34.05 0.91
N LEU A 484 3.97 33.69 1.15
CA LEU A 484 5.07 33.96 0.23
C LEU A 484 5.88 32.68 0.02
N LYS A 485 6.31 32.46 -1.22
CA LYS A 485 7.31 31.46 -1.59
C LYS A 485 8.67 32.15 -1.65
N LEU A 486 9.56 31.79 -0.73
CA LEU A 486 10.89 32.38 -0.61
C LEU A 486 11.86 31.70 -1.58
N ARG A 487 12.86 32.45 -2.05
CA ARG A 487 13.93 31.95 -2.90
C ARG A 487 14.98 31.27 -2.03
N SER A 488 15.28 30.01 -2.31
CA SER A 488 16.53 29.40 -1.84
C SER A 488 17.67 29.77 -2.79
N THR A 489 18.78 30.22 -2.20
CA THR A 489 20.02 30.60 -2.92
C THR A 489 21.06 29.47 -2.90
N GLY A 490 20.95 28.54 -1.95
CA GLY A 490 21.72 27.29 -1.92
C GLY A 490 21.04 26.22 -1.07
N LEU A 491 21.28 24.94 -1.40
CA LEU A 491 20.83 23.78 -0.63
C LEU A 491 21.99 22.78 -0.52
N VAL A 492 22.57 22.67 0.66
CA VAL A 492 23.68 21.77 0.98
C VAL A 492 23.14 20.56 1.75
N ARG A 493 23.69 19.37 1.46
CA ARG A 493 23.43 18.17 2.25
C ARG A 493 24.50 18.03 3.31
N GLU A 494 24.07 18.07 4.56
CA GLU A 494 24.90 17.86 5.73
C GLU A 494 25.06 16.36 6.04
N ASN A 495 25.86 16.06 7.05
CA ASN A 495 26.00 14.69 7.57
C ASN A 495 24.67 14.14 8.11
N ASN A 496 24.57 12.81 8.12
CA ASN A 496 23.46 12.05 8.72
C ASN A 496 22.05 12.37 8.19
N GLY A 497 21.90 12.97 7.00
CA GLY A 497 20.59 13.24 6.37
C GLY A 497 19.98 14.60 6.74
N TRP A 498 20.76 15.49 7.35
CA TRP A 498 20.39 16.90 7.47
C TRP A 498 20.62 17.64 6.15
N PHE A 499 19.89 18.73 5.98
CA PHE A 499 20.02 19.67 4.87
C PHE A 499 20.06 21.09 5.44
N SER A 500 20.90 21.92 4.85
CA SER A 500 21.05 23.33 5.15
C SER A 500 20.71 24.12 3.90
N ALA A 501 19.68 24.97 3.97
CA ALA A 501 19.25 25.81 2.87
C ALA A 501 19.48 27.28 3.21
N VAL A 502 20.20 27.99 2.36
CA VAL A 502 20.23 29.45 2.40
C VAL A 502 18.97 29.94 1.70
N VAL A 503 18.18 30.76 2.40
CA VAL A 503 16.87 31.26 1.98
C VAL A 503 16.89 32.79 2.09
N LYS A 504 16.49 33.48 1.03
CA LYS A 504 16.43 34.94 1.02
C LYS A 504 15.13 35.44 1.64
N ALA A 505 15.25 36.37 2.59
CA ALA A 505 14.13 37.06 3.21
C ALA A 505 13.34 37.88 2.16
N PRO A 506 12.06 38.24 2.45
CA PRO A 506 11.31 39.17 1.62
C PRO A 506 12.09 40.48 1.38
N PRO A 507 12.00 41.12 0.20
CA PRO A 507 12.81 42.29 -0.12
C PRO A 507 12.36 43.56 0.63
N THR A 508 11.08 43.68 0.98
CA THR A 508 10.50 44.87 1.62
C THR A 508 9.32 44.50 2.54
N PRO A 509 8.98 45.35 3.54
CA PRO A 509 7.76 45.20 4.34
C PRO A 509 6.47 45.25 3.51
N THR A 510 6.48 45.93 2.36
CA THR A 510 5.33 45.96 1.43
C THR A 510 5.02 44.58 0.87
N VAL A 511 6.05 43.75 0.66
CA VAL A 511 5.92 42.35 0.22
C VAL A 511 5.52 41.44 1.38
N ALA A 512 6.09 41.61 2.57
CA ALA A 512 5.69 40.91 3.80
C ALA A 512 5.81 41.85 5.02
N PRO A 513 4.69 42.35 5.60
CA PRO A 513 4.74 43.24 6.77
C PRO A 513 5.52 42.64 7.95
N SER A 514 6.11 43.48 8.80
CA SER A 514 6.96 42.98 9.90
C SER A 514 6.15 42.19 10.93
N GLY A 515 6.73 41.10 11.41
CA GLY A 515 6.10 40.19 12.38
C GLY A 515 6.40 38.72 12.11
N TYR A 516 5.65 37.87 12.81
CA TYR A 516 5.84 36.42 12.82
C TYR A 516 5.12 35.71 11.68
N TYR A 517 5.85 34.85 10.99
CA TYR A 517 5.36 33.97 9.92
C TYR A 517 5.64 32.51 10.26
N MET A 518 4.74 31.63 9.83
CA MET A 518 4.94 30.18 9.85
C MET A 518 5.73 29.75 8.60
N LEU A 519 7.02 29.48 8.76
CA LEU A 519 7.89 28.93 7.72
C LEU A 519 7.70 27.41 7.61
N THR A 520 7.41 26.95 6.41
CA THR A 520 7.15 25.55 6.07
C THR A 520 8.05 25.13 4.91
N VAL A 521 8.76 24.01 5.08
CA VAL A 521 9.55 23.41 3.99
C VAL A 521 8.67 22.39 3.28
N LEU A 522 8.57 22.46 1.95
CA LEU A 522 7.87 21.48 1.14
C LEU A 522 8.89 20.66 0.35
N ASN A 523 8.75 19.35 0.35
CA ASN A 523 9.56 18.44 -0.47
C ASN A 523 8.65 17.75 -1.51
N GLY A 524 8.69 18.21 -2.76
CA GLY A 524 7.78 17.76 -3.82
C GLY A 524 6.30 17.96 -3.47
N GLY A 525 5.96 19.06 -2.80
CA GLY A 525 4.60 19.39 -2.36
C GLY A 525 4.20 18.84 -0.99
N ILE A 526 5.02 18.01 -0.32
CA ILE A 526 4.73 17.51 1.04
C ILE A 526 5.29 18.48 2.09
N PRO A 527 4.43 19.16 2.89
CA PRO A 527 4.87 20.16 3.86
C PRO A 527 5.42 19.54 5.13
N SER A 528 6.37 20.23 5.76
CA SER A 528 6.84 20.01 7.12
C SER A 528 5.77 20.39 8.16
N THR A 529 6.07 20.17 9.44
CA THR A 529 5.51 21.05 10.49
C THR A 529 6.17 22.42 10.35
N SER A 530 5.40 23.49 10.49
CA SER A 530 5.94 24.85 10.37
C SER A 530 6.77 25.25 11.60
N THR A 531 7.75 26.14 11.40
CA THR A 531 8.48 26.82 12.47
C THR A 531 8.25 28.32 12.37
N TRP A 532 8.38 29.05 13.47
CA TRP A 532 8.21 30.50 13.46
C TRP A 532 9.48 31.20 12.96
N VAL A 533 9.30 32.19 12.09
CA VAL A 533 10.33 33.17 11.68
C VAL A 533 9.78 34.57 11.86
N ASN A 534 10.59 35.53 12.31
CA ASN A 534 10.19 36.91 12.49
C ASN A 534 10.93 37.82 11.49
N PHE A 535 10.19 38.53 10.64
CA PHE A 535 10.78 39.51 9.72
C PHE A 535 10.69 40.91 10.31
N ILE A 536 11.82 41.63 10.37
CA ILE A 536 11.89 42.97 10.97
C ILE A 536 12.67 43.96 10.11
N HIS A 537 12.50 45.24 10.44
CA HIS A 537 13.47 46.28 10.13
C HIS A 537 14.69 46.18 11.06
N THR A 538 15.88 46.44 10.50
CA THR A 538 17.12 46.69 11.24
C THR A 538 17.49 48.15 11.19
#